data_AF-A0A480A977-F1
#
_entry.id   AF-A0A480A977-F1
#
_cell.length_a   1.000
_cell.length_b   1.000
_cell.length_c   1.000
_cell.angle_alpha   90.00
_cell.angle_beta   90.00
_cell.angle_gamma   90.00
#
_symmetry.space_group_name_H-M   'P 1'
#
loop_
_entity.id
_entity.type
_entity.pdbx_description
1 polymer ?
#
loop_
_entity_poly.entity_id
_entity_poly.type
_entity_poly.pdbx_seq_one_letter_code
_entity_poly.pdbx_strand_id
1 'polypeptide(L)'
;MSYFYENVKCGKTDELGLFNIAVYWKRKYREKGPKEPWYILTNLPNLQQTLCLYRCRWGIEQFFKDCKTGGYNLEDSKANETRFLALVFLIVIAYSLATMHGQRMKKLGIETYAGRIQQHQDKYPRQSDFSFSLYGQLWIYGMDLWADLALNLIALKPHKRLFFQRGFQALFLMRQAV
;
A
#
# COMPACT_ATOMS: atom_id res chain seq x y z
N MET A 1 24.83 -10.61 -10.02
CA MET A 1 25.53 -11.69 -9.31
C MET A 1 24.56 -12.29 -8.32
N SER A 2 24.50 -13.61 -8.21
CA SER A 2 23.58 -14.29 -7.29
C SER A 2 24.10 -15.66 -6.89
N TYR A 3 24.07 -15.96 -5.59
CA TYR A 3 24.50 -17.24 -5.02
C TYR A 3 23.54 -17.68 -3.92
N PHE A 4 23.52 -18.98 -3.68
CA PHE A 4 22.76 -19.59 -2.60
C PHE A 4 23.63 -20.64 -1.93
N TYR A 5 23.85 -20.48 -0.63
CA TYR A 5 24.62 -21.40 0.18
C TYR A 5 23.68 -22.10 1.13
N GLU A 6 23.70 -23.42 1.14
CA GLU A 6 22.84 -24.23 2.01
C GLU A 6 23.59 -24.66 3.27
N ASN A 7 22.86 -24.85 4.36
CA ASN A 7 23.37 -25.43 5.60
C ASN A 7 24.63 -24.73 6.16
N VAL A 8 24.63 -23.40 6.11
CA VAL A 8 25.68 -22.56 6.67
C VAL A 8 25.50 -22.48 8.19
N LYS A 9 26.56 -22.82 8.92
CA LYS A 9 26.64 -22.64 10.37
C LYS A 9 26.74 -21.15 10.69
N CYS A 10 25.83 -20.65 11.52
CA CYS A 10 25.76 -19.25 11.90
C CYS A 10 25.90 -19.10 13.41
N GLY A 11 26.95 -18.40 13.86
CA GLY A 11 27.24 -18.14 15.28
C GLY A 11 28.60 -18.70 15.74
N LYS A 12 29.15 -18.14 16.82
CA LYS A 12 30.36 -18.67 17.49
C LYS A 12 30.05 -19.77 18.51
N THR A 13 28.81 -19.80 19.01
CA THR A 13 28.33 -20.63 20.12
C THR A 13 26.98 -21.25 19.73
N ASP A 14 27.01 -22.15 18.74
CA ASP A 14 26.07 -23.23 18.36
C ASP A 14 24.55 -23.24 18.68
N GLU A 15 23.87 -22.14 19.00
CA GLU A 15 22.43 -22.20 19.41
C GLU A 15 21.40 -21.92 18.31
N LEU A 16 21.78 -21.32 17.18
CA LEU A 16 20.81 -20.87 16.17
C LEU A 16 20.46 -21.94 15.12
N GLY A 17 21.27 -22.99 14.97
CA GLY A 17 21.08 -24.04 13.97
C GLY A 17 21.63 -23.70 12.57
N LEU A 18 21.32 -24.56 11.59
CA LEU A 18 21.76 -24.40 10.19
C LEU A 18 20.83 -23.47 9.42
N PHE A 19 21.39 -22.54 8.66
CA PHE A 19 20.65 -21.62 7.79
C PHE A 19 21.19 -21.62 6.38
N ASN A 20 20.38 -21.15 5.45
CA ASN A 20 20.81 -20.85 4.09
C ASN A 20 21.17 -19.37 3.97
N ILE A 21 22.13 -19.05 3.10
CA ILE A 21 22.52 -17.67 2.79
C ILE A 21 22.26 -17.40 1.31
N ALA A 22 21.34 -16.46 1.05
CA ALA A 22 21.12 -15.90 -0.27
C ALA A 22 21.97 -14.64 -0.46
N VAL A 23 22.82 -14.64 -1.48
CA VAL A 23 23.59 -13.47 -1.89
C VAL A 23 23.04 -12.95 -3.20
N TYR A 24 22.70 -11.67 -3.25
CA TYR A 24 22.17 -11.05 -4.47
C TYR A 24 22.71 -9.65 -4.69
N TRP A 25 23.31 -9.42 -5.84
CA TRP A 25 23.72 -8.09 -6.27
C TRP A 25 23.11 -7.74 -7.61
N LYS A 26 22.20 -6.76 -7.58
CA LYS A 26 21.60 -6.21 -8.79
C LYS A 26 22.66 -5.48 -9.60
N ARG A 27 22.80 -5.85 -10.88
CA ARG A 27 23.72 -5.22 -11.82
C ARG A 27 23.48 -3.71 -11.89
N LYS A 28 24.55 -2.93 -11.79
CA LYS A 28 24.53 -1.48 -12.02
C LYS A 28 24.45 -1.21 -13.52
N TYR A 29 23.60 -0.26 -13.92
CA TYR A 29 23.53 0.25 -15.30
C TYR A 29 23.67 1.76 -15.27
N ARG A 30 24.57 2.32 -16.10
CA ARG A 30 24.87 3.76 -16.13
C ARG A 30 25.13 4.33 -14.72
N GLU A 31 25.97 3.61 -13.95
CA GLU A 31 26.32 3.90 -12.55
C GLU A 31 25.15 3.88 -11.54
N LYS A 32 23.92 3.60 -11.99
CA LYS A 32 22.75 3.48 -11.13
C LYS A 32 22.59 2.04 -10.66
N GLY A 33 22.65 1.84 -9.35
CA GLY A 33 22.34 0.56 -8.69
C GLY A 33 22.83 0.52 -7.24
N PRO A 34 22.55 -0.58 -6.53
CA PRO A 34 22.90 -0.71 -5.12
C PRO A 34 24.41 -0.69 -4.92
N LYS A 35 24.87 0.07 -3.92
CA LYS A 35 26.30 0.18 -3.57
C LYS A 35 26.88 -1.17 -3.18
N GLU A 36 26.10 -1.96 -2.45
CA GLU A 36 26.50 -3.24 -1.85
C GLU A 36 25.54 -4.38 -2.26
N PRO A 37 26.01 -5.63 -2.25
CA PRO A 37 25.16 -6.81 -2.40
C PRO A 37 24.27 -7.03 -1.16
N TRP A 38 23.15 -7.72 -1.36
CA TRP A 38 22.35 -8.25 -0.28
C TRP A 38 22.90 -9.58 0.19
N TYR A 39 23.04 -9.73 1.50
CA TYR A 39 23.27 -11.00 2.19
C TYR A 39 22.03 -11.27 3.06
N ILE A 40 21.30 -12.33 2.72
CA ILE A 40 20.03 -12.66 3.38
C ILE A 40 20.19 -14.04 4.02
N LEU A 41 20.16 -14.07 5.34
CA LEU A 41 20.07 -15.31 6.11
C LEU A 41 18.62 -15.80 6.09
N THR A 42 18.40 -17.07 5.76
CA THR A 42 17.05 -17.60 5.54
C THR A 42 16.97 -19.10 5.82
N ASN A 43 15.79 -19.57 6.20
CA ASN A 43 15.43 -20.99 6.25
C ASN A 43 14.68 -21.45 4.99
N LEU A 44 14.52 -20.57 3.98
CA LEU A 44 13.85 -20.92 2.72
C LEU A 44 14.74 -21.85 1.88
N PRO A 45 14.15 -22.74 1.07
CA PRO A 45 14.90 -23.77 0.36
C PRO A 45 15.65 -23.28 -0.86
N ASN A 46 15.36 -22.07 -1.39
CA ASN A 46 16.04 -21.58 -2.58
C ASN A 46 16.10 -20.04 -2.68
N LEU A 47 16.99 -19.58 -3.56
CA LEU A 47 17.22 -18.17 -3.83
C LEU A 47 15.96 -17.46 -4.35
N GLN A 48 15.19 -18.08 -5.23
CA GLN A 48 14.04 -17.45 -5.86
C GLN A 48 12.96 -17.10 -4.83
N GLN A 49 12.62 -18.04 -3.95
CA GLN A 49 11.69 -17.82 -2.84
C GLN A 49 12.23 -16.76 -1.88
N THR A 50 13.51 -16.82 -1.55
CA THR A 50 14.18 -15.84 -0.68
C THR A 50 14.07 -14.42 -1.22
N LEU A 51 14.42 -14.22 -2.49
CA LEU A 51 14.31 -12.90 -3.13
C LEU A 51 12.87 -12.47 -3.36
N CYS A 52 11.95 -13.40 -3.59
CA CYS A 52 10.52 -13.10 -3.65
C CYS A 52 10.02 -12.53 -2.33
N LEU A 53 10.26 -13.25 -1.22
CA LEU A 53 9.79 -12.84 0.10
C LEU A 53 10.50 -11.57 0.58
N TYR A 54 11.82 -11.46 0.35
CA TYR A 54 12.58 -10.28 0.76
C TYR A 54 12.15 -9.01 0.02
N ARG A 55 11.68 -9.10 -1.23
CA ARG A 55 11.09 -7.97 -1.96
C ARG A 55 9.83 -7.44 -1.28
N CYS A 56 9.08 -8.28 -0.58
CA CYS A 56 7.89 -7.88 0.17
C CYS A 56 8.22 -7.10 1.46
N ARG A 57 9.49 -7.05 1.90
CA ARG A 57 9.92 -6.34 3.12
C ARG A 57 9.45 -4.89 3.15
N TRP A 58 9.46 -4.22 2.01
CA TRP A 58 9.02 -2.81 1.89
C TRP A 58 7.50 -2.62 2.05
N GLY A 59 6.70 -3.70 2.02
CA GLY A 59 5.25 -3.61 2.22
C GLY A 59 4.86 -3.00 3.56
N ILE A 60 5.64 -3.24 4.62
CA ILE A 60 5.38 -2.67 5.96
C ILE A 60 5.60 -1.15 6.00
N GLU A 61 6.45 -0.60 5.14
CA GLU A 61 6.72 0.86 5.10
C GLU A 61 5.48 1.63 4.66
N GLN A 62 4.61 1.01 3.83
CA GLN A 62 3.32 1.58 3.46
C GLN A 62 2.40 1.73 4.68
N PHE A 63 2.31 0.69 5.52
CA PHE A 63 1.56 0.75 6.78
C PHE A 63 2.12 1.82 7.72
N PHE A 64 3.44 1.87 7.91
CA PHE A 64 4.05 2.90 8.77
C PHE A 64 3.78 4.32 8.27
N LYS A 65 3.78 4.55 6.97
CA LYS A 65 3.44 5.85 6.41
C LYS A 65 1.98 6.21 6.68
N ASP A 66 1.06 5.28 6.47
CA ASP A 66 -0.38 5.49 6.66
C ASP A 66 -0.76 5.66 8.14
N CYS A 67 0.00 5.07 9.06
CA CYS A 67 -0.13 5.31 10.51
C CYS A 67 0.34 6.70 10.94
N LYS A 68 1.27 7.31 10.22
CA LYS A 68 1.82 8.65 10.49
C LYS A 68 1.06 9.69 9.66
N THR A 69 1.78 10.57 8.99
CA THR A 69 1.26 11.66 8.15
C THR A 69 0.46 11.20 6.92
N GLY A 70 0.46 9.90 6.59
CA GLY A 70 -0.28 9.34 5.47
C GLY A 70 -1.77 9.09 5.76
N GLY A 71 -2.19 9.15 7.03
CA GLY A 71 -3.57 8.87 7.40
C GLY A 71 -3.87 9.19 8.87
N TYR A 72 -3.49 8.31 9.78
CA TYR A 72 -3.94 8.36 11.18
C TYR A 72 -3.25 9.41 12.04
N ASN A 73 -2.16 10.03 11.58
CA ASN A 73 -1.39 11.06 12.30
C ASN A 73 -1.06 10.65 13.75
N LEU A 74 -0.66 9.39 13.95
CA LEU A 74 -0.40 8.85 15.30
C LEU A 74 0.63 9.66 16.09
N GLU A 75 1.61 10.25 15.40
CA GLU A 75 2.68 11.06 16.01
C GLU A 75 2.13 12.32 16.71
N ASP A 76 0.95 12.81 16.31
CA ASP A 76 0.30 14.00 16.86
C ASP A 76 -0.79 13.68 17.91
N SER A 77 -1.09 12.40 18.14
CA SER A 77 -2.21 11.97 19.00
C SER A 77 -2.04 12.33 20.50
N LYS A 78 -0.80 12.62 20.95
CA LYS A 78 -0.44 12.93 22.35
C LYS A 78 -1.03 11.95 23.37
N ALA A 79 -1.26 10.69 22.98
CA ALA A 79 -1.83 9.66 23.84
C ALA A 79 -0.81 9.18 24.89
N ASN A 80 -1.29 8.79 26.08
CA ASN A 80 -0.47 8.05 27.04
C ASN A 80 -0.32 6.58 26.61
N GLU A 81 0.57 5.82 27.24
CA GLU A 81 0.94 4.46 26.82
C GLU A 81 -0.27 3.50 26.71
N THR A 82 -1.14 3.47 27.72
CA THR A 82 -2.32 2.59 27.73
C THR A 82 -3.32 2.95 26.62
N ARG A 83 -3.60 4.24 26.42
CA ARG A 83 -4.47 4.70 25.33
C ARG A 83 -3.82 4.51 23.97
N PHE A 84 -2.50 4.64 23.87
CA PHE A 84 -1.76 4.42 22.63
C PHE A 84 -1.88 2.96 22.19
N LEU A 85 -1.69 1.99 23.09
CA LEU A 85 -1.88 0.57 22.78
C LEU A 85 -3.31 0.27 22.31
N ALA A 86 -4.32 0.78 23.00
CA ALA A 86 -5.71 0.62 22.59
C ALA A 86 -5.99 1.27 21.22
N LEU A 87 -5.41 2.44 20.95
CA LEU A 87 -5.53 3.15 19.68
C LEU A 87 -4.87 2.39 18.53
N VAL A 88 -3.67 1.85 18.74
CA VAL A 88 -2.98 1.02 17.75
C VAL A 88 -3.81 -0.21 17.38
N PHE A 89 -4.41 -0.88 18.37
CA PHE A 89 -5.28 -2.03 18.12
C PHE A 89 -6.49 -1.65 17.24
N LEU A 90 -7.18 -0.55 17.56
CA LEU A 90 -8.29 -0.04 16.75
C LEU A 90 -7.84 0.33 15.33
N ILE A 91 -6.67 0.98 15.19
CA ILE A 91 -6.10 1.34 13.90
C ILE A 91 -5.80 0.11 13.06
N VAL A 92 -5.26 -0.97 13.63
CA VAL A 92 -4.98 -2.20 12.88
C VAL A 92 -6.26 -2.81 12.30
N ILE A 93 -7.34 -2.83 13.09
CA ILE A 93 -8.66 -3.31 12.61
C ILE A 93 -9.18 -2.40 11.50
N ALA A 94 -9.24 -1.09 11.74
CA ALA A 94 -9.76 -0.13 10.77
C ALA A 94 -8.92 -0.11 9.48
N TYR A 95 -7.59 -0.17 9.59
CA TYR A 95 -6.66 -0.24 8.46
C TYR A 95 -6.86 -1.52 7.65
N SER A 96 -7.07 -2.67 8.31
CA SER A 96 -7.33 -3.94 7.62
C SER A 96 -8.61 -3.88 6.81
N LEU A 97 -9.70 -3.39 7.42
CA LEU A 97 -11.00 -3.22 6.73
C LEU A 97 -10.89 -2.23 5.56
N ALA A 98 -10.28 -1.07 5.79
CA ALA A 98 -10.08 -0.08 4.73
C ALA A 98 -9.20 -0.61 3.60
N THR A 99 -8.15 -1.37 3.91
CA THR A 99 -7.29 -2.01 2.90
C THR A 99 -8.08 -3.02 2.07
N MET A 100 -8.89 -3.88 2.70
CA MET A 100 -9.76 -4.83 1.98
C MET A 100 -10.75 -4.11 1.05
N HIS A 101 -11.35 -3.02 1.51
CA HIS A 101 -12.25 -2.20 0.70
C HIS A 101 -11.51 -1.57 -0.50
N GLY A 102 -10.31 -1.01 -0.29
CA GLY A 102 -9.47 -0.47 -1.36
C GLY A 102 -9.07 -1.52 -2.40
N GLN A 103 -8.79 -2.75 -1.97
CA GLN A 103 -8.53 -3.87 -2.88
C GLN A 103 -9.76 -4.25 -3.70
N ARG A 104 -10.96 -4.22 -3.11
CA ARG A 104 -12.22 -4.44 -3.86
C ARG A 104 -12.46 -3.33 -4.87
N MET A 105 -12.25 -2.08 -4.49
CA MET A 105 -12.34 -0.94 -5.41
C MET A 105 -11.38 -1.09 -6.60
N LYS A 106 -10.15 -1.58 -6.36
CA LYS A 106 -9.20 -1.89 -7.43
C LYS A 106 -9.64 -3.04 -8.34
N LYS A 107 -10.24 -4.09 -7.77
CA LYS A 107 -10.81 -5.19 -8.57
C LYS A 107 -11.94 -4.72 -9.49
N LEU A 108 -12.66 -3.68 -9.10
CA LEU A 108 -13.70 -3.04 -9.92
C LEU A 108 -13.15 -2.03 -10.94
N GLY A 109 -11.82 -1.83 -11.01
CA GLY A 109 -11.16 -0.94 -11.98
C GLY A 109 -11.34 0.55 -11.70
N ILE A 110 -11.79 0.93 -10.49
CA ILE A 110 -12.11 2.32 -10.11
C ILE A 110 -10.86 3.20 -10.12
N GLU A 111 -9.68 2.62 -9.86
CA GLU A 111 -8.39 3.30 -9.82
C GLU A 111 -8.00 3.95 -11.15
N THR A 112 -8.56 3.48 -12.27
CA THR A 112 -8.35 4.07 -13.59
C THR A 112 -8.95 5.47 -13.70
N TYR A 113 -10.02 5.75 -12.94
CA TYR A 113 -10.74 7.02 -12.98
C TYR A 113 -10.52 7.87 -11.73
N ALA A 114 -10.71 7.28 -10.54
CA ALA A 114 -10.64 7.98 -9.26
C ALA A 114 -9.31 7.71 -8.52
N GLY A 115 -8.44 6.87 -9.05
CA GLY A 115 -7.12 6.63 -8.46
C GLY A 115 -6.12 7.72 -8.82
N ARG A 116 -5.07 7.83 -8.00
CA ARG A 116 -3.94 8.70 -8.30
C ARG A 116 -3.21 8.21 -9.56
N ILE A 117 -3.26 9.01 -10.62
CA ILE A 117 -2.65 8.70 -11.92
C ILE A 117 -1.15 8.41 -11.75
N GLN A 118 -0.73 7.24 -12.22
CA GLN A 118 0.67 6.81 -12.25
C GLN A 118 1.38 7.51 -13.42
N GLN A 119 2.54 8.12 -13.16
CA GLN A 119 3.34 8.73 -14.23
C GLN A 119 4.16 7.66 -14.95
N HIS A 120 4.54 7.90 -16.20
CA HIS A 120 5.32 6.96 -17.02
C HIS A 120 6.62 6.47 -16.35
N GLN A 121 7.20 7.27 -15.45
CA GLN A 121 8.44 6.92 -14.75
C GLN A 121 8.21 6.15 -13.43
N ASP A 122 6.98 6.07 -12.95
CA ASP A 122 6.65 5.45 -11.67
C ASP A 122 6.66 3.92 -11.83
N LYS A 123 7.53 3.26 -11.06
CA LYS A 123 7.61 1.78 -11.02
C LYS A 123 6.61 1.14 -10.07
N TYR A 124 6.05 1.94 -9.16
CA TYR A 124 5.16 1.49 -8.10
C TYR A 124 3.93 2.39 -8.01
N PRO A 125 2.78 1.87 -7.55
CA PRO A 125 1.60 2.68 -7.32
C PRO A 125 1.88 3.85 -6.36
N ARG A 126 1.30 5.02 -6.66
CA ARG A 126 1.49 6.24 -5.83
C ARG A 126 0.55 6.35 -4.63
N GLN A 127 -0.34 5.38 -4.45
CA GLN A 127 -1.35 5.33 -3.40
C GLN A 127 -1.46 3.92 -2.82
N SER A 128 -1.60 3.84 -1.50
CA SER A 128 -1.91 2.59 -0.81
C SER A 128 -3.36 2.17 -1.07
N ASP A 129 -3.66 0.88 -0.87
CA ASP A 129 -5.05 0.39 -0.87
C ASP A 129 -5.89 1.10 0.20
N PHE A 130 -5.30 1.30 1.39
CA PHE A 130 -5.89 2.08 2.47
C PHE A 130 -6.23 3.51 2.06
N SER A 131 -5.25 4.26 1.53
CA SER A 131 -5.46 5.65 1.12
C SER A 131 -6.51 5.76 0.00
N PHE A 132 -6.48 4.83 -0.95
CA PHE A 132 -7.47 4.79 -2.03
C PHE A 132 -8.89 4.50 -1.51
N SER A 133 -9.00 3.64 -0.51
CA SER A 133 -10.27 3.34 0.17
C SER A 133 -10.85 4.56 0.88
N LEU A 134 -10.03 5.27 1.68
CA LEU A 134 -10.47 6.49 2.35
C LEU A 134 -10.93 7.56 1.35
N TYR A 135 -10.19 7.72 0.23
CA TYR A 135 -10.59 8.62 -0.83
C TYR A 135 -11.96 8.25 -1.43
N GLY A 136 -12.21 6.97 -1.67
CA GLY A 136 -13.52 6.48 -2.11
C GLY A 136 -14.63 6.74 -1.10
N GLN A 137 -14.37 6.54 0.20
CA GLN A 137 -15.34 6.86 1.25
C GLN A 137 -15.67 8.35 1.28
N LEU A 138 -14.68 9.23 1.13
CA LEU A 138 -14.91 10.69 1.04
C LEU A 138 -15.81 11.05 -0.15
N TRP A 139 -15.68 10.36 -1.28
CA TRP A 139 -16.58 10.54 -2.43
C TRP A 139 -18.03 10.14 -2.10
N ILE A 140 -18.21 8.97 -1.47
CA ILE A 140 -19.52 8.48 -1.06
C ILE A 140 -20.18 9.45 -0.09
N TYR A 141 -19.49 9.80 1.00
CA TYR A 141 -20.00 10.72 2.03
C TYR A 141 -20.26 12.12 1.47
N GLY A 142 -19.36 12.64 0.62
CA GLY A 142 -19.55 13.94 -0.01
C GLY A 142 -20.81 14.00 -0.86
N MET A 143 -21.09 12.92 -1.60
CA MET A 143 -22.32 12.83 -2.39
C MET A 143 -23.57 12.57 -1.54
N ASP A 144 -23.46 11.83 -0.43
CA ASP A 144 -24.59 11.64 0.49
C ASP A 144 -25.00 12.96 1.18
N LEU A 145 -24.04 13.80 1.53
CA LEU A 145 -24.28 15.07 2.22
C LEU A 145 -24.69 16.21 1.28
N TRP A 146 -24.12 16.24 0.07
CA TRP A 146 -24.20 17.42 -0.81
C TRP A 146 -24.76 17.12 -2.19
N ALA A 147 -25.53 16.03 -2.35
CA ALA A 147 -26.13 15.63 -3.62
C ALA A 147 -26.86 16.77 -4.33
N ASP A 148 -27.74 17.47 -3.62
CA ASP A 148 -28.58 18.52 -4.21
C ASP A 148 -27.74 19.65 -4.79
N LEU A 149 -26.75 20.13 -4.04
CA LEU A 149 -25.83 21.17 -4.50
C LEU A 149 -25.00 20.67 -5.69
N ALA A 150 -24.47 19.46 -5.61
CA ALA A 150 -23.68 18.87 -6.69
C ALA A 150 -24.48 18.74 -7.98
N LEU A 151 -25.74 18.27 -7.89
CA LEU A 151 -26.64 18.14 -9.04
C LEU A 151 -27.00 19.50 -9.65
N ASN A 152 -27.25 20.51 -8.81
CA ASN A 152 -27.48 21.90 -9.27
C ASN A 152 -26.25 22.45 -10.02
N LEU A 153 -25.04 22.24 -9.50
CA LEU A 153 -23.79 22.66 -10.16
C LEU A 153 -23.55 21.91 -11.48
N ILE A 154 -23.86 20.61 -11.52
CA ILE A 154 -23.76 19.78 -12.74
C ILE A 154 -24.73 20.29 -13.81
N ALA A 155 -25.95 20.67 -13.44
CA ALA A 155 -26.97 21.18 -14.35
C ALA A 155 -26.52 22.47 -15.06
N LEU A 156 -25.67 23.30 -14.43
CA LEU A 156 -25.11 24.51 -15.05
C LEU A 156 -24.11 24.22 -16.18
N LYS A 157 -23.60 22.98 -16.31
CA LYS A 157 -22.57 22.59 -17.29
C LYS A 157 -23.01 21.40 -18.15
N PRO A 158 -24.10 21.51 -18.92
CA PRO A 158 -24.67 20.39 -19.68
C PRO A 158 -23.69 19.81 -20.71
N HIS A 159 -22.82 20.65 -21.30
CA HIS A 159 -21.79 20.23 -22.26
C HIS A 159 -20.70 19.31 -21.66
N LYS A 160 -20.63 19.16 -20.33
CA LYS A 160 -19.72 18.23 -19.63
C LYS A 160 -20.41 16.96 -19.13
N ARG A 161 -21.68 16.71 -19.51
CA ARG A 161 -22.49 15.57 -19.05
C ARG A 161 -21.76 14.22 -19.07
N LEU A 162 -21.03 13.90 -20.14
CA LEU A 162 -20.30 12.64 -20.27
C LEU A 162 -19.22 12.46 -19.19
N PHE A 163 -18.56 13.55 -18.76
CA PHE A 163 -17.57 13.50 -17.68
C PHE A 163 -18.24 13.25 -16.32
N PHE A 164 -19.39 13.88 -16.08
CA PHE A 164 -20.16 13.64 -14.86
C PHE A 164 -20.72 12.22 -14.78
N GLN A 165 -21.18 11.66 -15.91
CA GLN A 165 -21.62 10.26 -15.97
C GLN A 165 -20.52 9.27 -15.59
N ARG A 166 -19.28 9.51 -16.01
CA ARG A 166 -18.13 8.70 -15.57
C ARG A 166 -17.91 8.81 -14.05
N GLY A 167 -18.09 10.01 -13.49
CA GLY A 167 -18.03 10.24 -12.04
C GLY A 167 -19.11 9.48 -11.28
N PHE A 168 -20.36 9.53 -11.75
CA PHE A 168 -21.46 8.76 -11.16
C PHE A 168 -21.26 7.26 -11.29
N GLN A 169 -20.73 6.78 -12.42
CA GLN A 169 -20.39 5.36 -12.58
C GLN A 169 -19.32 4.93 -11.57
N ALA A 170 -18.27 5.74 -11.39
CA ALA A 170 -17.25 5.47 -10.39
C ALA A 170 -17.84 5.45 -8.97
N LEU A 171 -18.68 6.44 -8.63
CA LEU A 171 -19.38 6.50 -7.34
C LEU A 171 -20.28 5.27 -7.10
N PHE A 172 -21.00 4.83 -8.13
CA PHE A 172 -21.82 3.63 -8.07
C PHE A 172 -20.97 2.38 -7.77
N LEU A 173 -19.87 2.20 -8.48
CA LEU A 173 -18.93 1.10 -8.24
C LEU A 173 -18.28 1.18 -6.85
N MET A 174 -17.97 2.38 -6.36
CA MET A 174 -17.44 2.57 -5.00
C MET A 174 -18.44 2.07 -3.95
N ARG A 175 -19.73 2.36 -4.11
CA ARG A 175 -20.77 1.87 -3.18
C ARG A 175 -20.95 0.35 -3.23
N GLN A 176 -20.68 -0.28 -4.36
CA GLN A 176 -20.70 -1.74 -4.49
C GLN A 176 -19.48 -2.42 -3.86
N ALA A 177 -18.40 -1.69 -3.61
CA ALA A 177 -17.18 -2.25 -3.02
C ALA A 177 -17.27 -2.49 -1.51
N VAL A 178 -18.24 -1.85 -0.84
CA VAL A 178 -18.56 -1.96 0.59
C VAL A 178 -19.00 -3.38 0.94
#